data_AF-A0A1I4I312-F1
#
_entry.id   AF-A0A1I4I312-F1
#
_cell.length_a   1.000
_cell.length_b   1.000
_cell.length_c   1.000
_cell.angle_alpha   90.00
_cell.angle_beta   90.00
_cell.angle_gamma   90.00
#
_symmetry.space_group_name_H-M   'P 1'
#
loop_
_entity.id
_entity.type
_entity.pdbx_description
1 polymer ?
#
loop_
_entity_poly.entity_id
_entity_poly.type
_entity_poly.pdbx_seq_one_letter_code
_entity_poly.pdbx_strand_id
1 'polypeptide(L)'
;MWWWKFSHEGPSFTWMGPAHLMVFLTMAVLCVLFIIFRRHLRHTRADLFIKTLFPAVFLLGELSYQVFLISNGAWDASHSLPLQLSSFVWITAVLSFFTSRRIWFEITFFAGASSALLTILTPDLADYGFPHYRFFHFFITHGLVVAAVCYMVVVEKRKLYCSSIFRTWGVLNLYLVSVACVNLLTDGNYMYIMEKPVQATLFDWLGPWPYYLLSLEVVALAVFSGMYYVYNIVRSCRSIHLKQKR
;
A
#
# COMPACT_ATOMS: atom_id res chain seq x y z
N MET A 1 -25.71 5.29 -12.76
CA MET A 1 -24.72 5.61 -13.82
C MET A 1 -23.71 4.48 -13.89
N TRP A 2 -23.15 4.18 -15.07
CA TRP A 2 -22.29 3.00 -15.25
C TRP A 2 -21.01 3.04 -14.39
N TRP A 3 -20.49 4.23 -14.08
CA TRP A 3 -19.27 4.42 -13.28
C TRP A 3 -19.39 4.01 -11.79
N TRP A 4 -20.59 3.69 -11.30
CA TRP A 4 -20.87 3.20 -9.94
C TRP A 4 -21.45 1.77 -9.94
N LYS A 5 -21.44 1.05 -11.06
CA LYS A 5 -21.99 -0.30 -11.13
C LYS A 5 -20.90 -1.35 -11.01
N PHE A 6 -21.14 -2.44 -10.28
CA PHE A 6 -20.18 -3.55 -10.19
C PHE A 6 -20.03 -4.27 -11.54
N SER A 7 -21.15 -4.54 -12.22
CA SER A 7 -21.19 -5.06 -13.58
C SER A 7 -21.64 -3.96 -14.54
N HIS A 8 -20.84 -3.67 -15.56
CA HIS A 8 -21.08 -2.55 -16.46
C HIS A 8 -20.48 -2.78 -17.86
N GLU A 9 -20.94 -2.01 -18.84
CA GLU A 9 -20.40 -1.97 -20.21
C GLU A 9 -19.47 -0.74 -20.45
N GLY A 10 -18.99 -0.13 -19.36
CA GLY A 10 -17.99 0.93 -19.41
C GLY A 10 -16.62 0.47 -19.93
N PRO A 11 -15.70 1.41 -20.18
CA PRO A 11 -14.36 1.11 -20.66
C PRO A 11 -13.55 0.29 -19.65
N SER A 12 -12.85 -0.73 -20.15
CA SER A 12 -11.88 -1.50 -19.36
C SER A 12 -10.58 -0.71 -19.11
N PHE A 13 -9.83 -1.13 -18.10
CA PHE A 13 -8.55 -0.51 -17.77
C PHE A 13 -7.50 -0.79 -18.87
N THR A 14 -6.73 0.24 -19.23
CA THR A 14 -5.65 0.15 -20.21
C THR A 14 -4.29 0.32 -19.52
N TRP A 15 -3.51 -0.77 -19.50
CA TRP A 15 -2.18 -0.74 -18.90
C TRP A 15 -1.26 0.23 -19.68
N MET A 16 -0.65 1.17 -18.96
CA MET A 16 0.16 2.28 -19.50
C MET A 16 -0.57 3.20 -20.49
N GLY A 17 -1.91 3.17 -20.50
CA GLY A 17 -2.71 4.18 -21.17
C GLY A 17 -2.60 5.57 -20.52
N PRO A 18 -3.17 6.62 -21.14
CA PRO A 18 -3.07 8.00 -20.64
C PRO A 18 -3.51 8.16 -19.18
N ALA A 19 -4.61 7.52 -18.79
CA ALA A 19 -5.12 7.57 -17.41
C ALA A 19 -4.15 6.94 -16.41
N HIS A 20 -3.48 5.83 -16.78
CA HIS A 20 -2.49 5.20 -15.93
C HIS A 20 -1.22 6.06 -15.79
N LEU A 21 -0.76 6.66 -16.88
CA LEU A 21 0.38 7.59 -16.86
C LEU A 21 0.11 8.82 -16.00
N MET A 22 -1.12 9.33 -16.01
CA MET A 22 -1.54 10.41 -15.13
C MET A 22 -1.42 10.03 -13.65
N VAL A 23 -1.74 8.79 -13.26
CA VAL A 23 -1.56 8.32 -11.87
C VAL A 23 -0.09 8.41 -11.45
N PHE A 24 0.83 7.91 -12.28
CA PHE A 24 2.26 8.00 -11.99
C PHE A 24 2.73 9.45 -11.90
N LEU A 25 2.28 10.30 -12.82
CA LEU A 25 2.62 11.72 -12.83
C LEU A 25 2.14 12.42 -11.55
N THR A 26 0.87 12.22 -11.15
CA THR A 26 0.32 12.80 -9.93
C THR A 26 1.07 12.31 -8.69
N MET A 27 1.36 11.01 -8.60
CA MET A 27 2.11 10.44 -7.48
C MET A 27 3.54 11.00 -7.41
N ALA A 28 4.22 11.09 -8.55
CA ALA A 28 5.58 11.65 -8.64
C ALA A 28 5.60 13.12 -8.24
N VAL A 29 4.67 13.93 -8.77
CA VAL A 29 4.53 15.35 -8.41
C VAL A 29 4.29 15.51 -6.91
N LEU A 30 3.38 14.74 -6.31
CA LEU A 30 3.12 14.81 -4.87
C LEU A 30 4.37 14.49 -4.04
N CYS A 31 5.10 13.44 -4.40
CA CYS A 31 6.35 13.08 -3.72
C CYS A 31 7.42 14.18 -3.87
N VAL A 32 7.56 14.75 -5.06
CA VAL A 32 8.50 15.86 -5.32
C VAL A 32 8.13 17.09 -4.51
N LEU A 33 6.85 17.43 -4.41
CA LEU A 33 6.36 18.53 -3.59
C LEU A 33 6.72 18.32 -2.11
N PHE A 34 6.55 17.11 -1.57
CA PHE A 34 7.02 16.81 -0.21
C PHE A 34 8.54 16.98 -0.06
N ILE A 35 9.33 16.59 -1.05
CA ILE A 35 10.80 16.76 -1.03
C ILE A 35 11.21 18.23 -1.03
N ILE A 36 10.58 19.05 -1.88
CA ILE A 36 10.86 20.49 -2.01
C ILE A 36 10.42 21.24 -0.76
N PHE A 37 9.17 21.03 -0.32
CA PHE A 37 8.55 21.76 0.78
C PHE A 37 8.78 21.16 2.17
N ARG A 38 9.57 20.07 2.30
CA ARG A 38 9.82 19.36 3.58
C ARG A 38 10.17 20.24 4.79
N ARG A 39 10.85 21.37 4.59
CA ARG A 39 11.20 22.28 5.69
C ARG A 39 10.01 23.13 6.13
N HIS A 40 9.18 23.54 5.19
CA HIS A 40 7.98 24.35 5.43
C HIS A 40 6.80 23.51 5.93
N LEU A 41 6.77 22.22 5.59
CA LEU A 41 5.72 21.31 6.05
C LEU A 41 5.91 20.86 7.50
N ARG A 42 7.14 20.82 8.00
CA ARG A 42 7.44 20.21 9.30
C ARG A 42 7.07 21.17 10.45
N HIS A 43 6.29 20.68 11.41
CA HIS A 43 5.83 21.44 12.59
C HIS A 43 5.01 22.69 12.25
N THR A 44 4.26 22.66 11.14
CA THR A 44 3.36 23.75 10.73
C THR A 44 1.90 23.29 10.73
N ARG A 45 0.96 24.21 10.47
CA ARG A 45 -0.45 23.84 10.27
C ARG A 45 -0.64 22.86 9.11
N ALA A 46 0.23 22.91 8.11
CA ALA A 46 0.24 21.95 7.01
C ALA A 46 0.64 20.53 7.48
N ASP A 47 1.53 20.41 8.47
CA ASP A 47 1.87 19.13 9.13
C ASP A 47 0.62 18.46 9.70
N LEU A 48 -0.11 19.22 10.51
CA LEU A 48 -1.33 18.76 11.17
C LEU A 48 -2.42 18.44 10.14
N PHE A 49 -2.56 19.28 9.12
CA PHE A 49 -3.52 19.04 8.04
C PHE A 49 -3.25 17.72 7.32
N ILE A 50 -2.00 17.42 6.95
CA ILE A 50 -1.63 16.16 6.28
C ILE A 50 -1.90 14.96 7.20
N LYS A 51 -1.52 15.07 8.49
CA LYS A 51 -1.72 14.03 9.51
C LYS A 51 -3.20 13.73 9.78
N THR A 52 -4.09 14.66 9.51
CA THR A 52 -5.53 14.47 9.61
C THR A 52 -6.14 14.02 8.27
N LEU A 53 -5.71 14.62 7.16
CA LEU A 53 -6.23 14.35 5.82
C LEU A 53 -5.96 12.91 5.39
N PHE A 54 -4.74 12.41 5.57
CA PHE A 54 -4.36 11.09 5.09
C PHE A 54 -5.21 9.99 5.75
N PRO A 55 -5.32 9.95 7.10
CA PRO A 55 -6.24 9.03 7.75
C PRO A 55 -7.69 9.18 7.34
N ALA A 56 -8.17 10.42 7.19
CA ALA A 56 -9.55 10.66 6.76
C ALA A 56 -9.81 10.08 5.37
N VAL A 57 -8.90 10.29 4.40
CA VAL A 57 -9.03 9.74 3.05
C VAL A 57 -8.97 8.21 3.06
N PHE A 58 -8.13 7.58 3.87
CA PHE A 58 -8.12 6.12 4.00
C PHE A 58 -9.42 5.57 4.55
N LEU A 59 -9.93 6.14 5.64
CA LEU A 59 -11.19 5.72 6.27
C LEU A 59 -12.39 5.94 5.35
N LEU A 60 -12.45 7.09 4.67
CA LEU A 60 -13.50 7.37 3.68
C LEU A 60 -13.37 6.48 2.46
N GLY A 61 -12.15 6.14 2.04
CA GLY A 61 -11.87 5.18 0.97
C GLY A 61 -12.46 3.82 1.28
N GLU A 62 -12.11 3.25 2.43
CA GLU A 62 -12.64 1.97 2.91
C GLU A 62 -14.17 2.01 3.04
N LEU A 63 -14.72 3.03 3.71
CA LEU A 63 -16.17 3.17 3.87
C LEU A 63 -16.87 3.26 2.52
N SER A 64 -16.34 4.06 1.59
CA SER A 64 -16.90 4.18 0.24
C SER A 64 -16.86 2.86 -0.52
N TYR A 65 -15.84 2.04 -0.30
CA TYR A 65 -15.70 0.75 -0.97
C TYR A 65 -16.70 -0.26 -0.41
N GLN A 66 -16.89 -0.30 0.90
CA GLN A 66 -17.93 -1.11 1.53
C GLN A 66 -19.32 -0.68 1.03
N VAL A 67 -19.61 0.62 0.96
CA VAL A 67 -20.87 1.14 0.41
C VAL A 67 -21.02 0.74 -1.06
N PHE A 68 -19.97 0.81 -1.87
CA PHE A 68 -20.00 0.38 -3.27
C PHE A 68 -20.36 -1.11 -3.39
N LEU A 69 -19.71 -1.99 -2.61
CA LEU A 69 -19.99 -3.44 -2.62
C LEU A 69 -21.43 -3.74 -2.17
N ILE A 70 -21.87 -3.16 -1.06
CA ILE A 70 -23.21 -3.37 -0.50
C ILE A 70 -24.28 -2.87 -1.47
N SER A 71 -24.12 -1.65 -2.01
CA SER A 71 -25.10 -1.05 -2.93
C SER A 71 -25.20 -1.76 -4.27
N ASN A 72 -24.19 -2.55 -4.65
CA ASN A 72 -24.19 -3.36 -5.85
C ASN A 72 -24.52 -4.85 -5.58
N GLY A 73 -24.82 -5.23 -4.33
CA GLY A 73 -25.08 -6.64 -3.98
C GLY A 73 -23.87 -7.55 -4.17
N ALA A 74 -22.66 -6.98 -4.21
CA ALA A 74 -21.40 -7.68 -4.43
C ALA A 74 -20.60 -7.88 -3.13
N TRP A 75 -21.19 -7.56 -1.99
CA TRP A 75 -20.56 -7.76 -0.68
C TRP A 75 -20.68 -9.20 -0.23
N ASP A 76 -19.56 -9.80 0.18
CA ASP A 76 -19.50 -11.13 0.76
C ASP A 76 -18.34 -11.26 1.75
N ALA A 77 -18.57 -11.97 2.86
CA ALA A 77 -17.61 -12.11 3.94
C ALA A 77 -16.34 -12.89 3.56
N SER A 78 -16.34 -13.65 2.45
CA SER A 78 -15.17 -14.39 1.93
C SER A 78 -14.11 -13.49 1.28
N HIS A 79 -14.48 -12.30 0.80
CA HIS A 79 -13.58 -11.41 0.06
C HIS A 79 -13.75 -9.90 0.30
N SER A 80 -14.80 -9.47 0.98
CA SER A 80 -15.11 -8.04 1.17
C SER A 80 -14.61 -7.44 2.49
N LEU A 81 -14.17 -8.26 3.46
CA LEU A 81 -13.61 -7.75 4.70
C LEU A 81 -12.24 -7.10 4.46
N PRO A 82 -11.87 -6.08 5.25
CA PRO A 82 -10.59 -5.36 5.11
C PRO A 82 -9.41 -6.18 5.67
N LEU A 83 -9.23 -7.39 5.15
CA LEU A 83 -8.21 -8.35 5.59
C LEU A 83 -7.12 -8.59 4.54
N GLN A 84 -7.22 -7.91 3.40
CA GLN A 84 -6.16 -7.90 2.39
C GLN A 84 -4.94 -7.16 2.93
N LEU A 85 -3.76 -7.45 2.36
CA LEU A 85 -2.53 -6.77 2.74
C LEU A 85 -2.64 -5.25 2.53
N SER A 86 -3.30 -4.81 1.46
CA SER A 86 -3.58 -3.40 1.19
C SER A 86 -4.40 -2.74 2.31
N SER A 87 -5.39 -3.47 2.85
CA SER A 87 -6.18 -3.05 4.00
C SER A 87 -5.33 -2.89 5.26
N PHE A 88 -4.51 -3.91 5.55
CA PHE A 88 -3.61 -3.88 6.70
C PHE A 88 -2.61 -2.71 6.63
N VAL A 89 -1.99 -2.49 5.47
CA VAL A 89 -0.97 -1.45 5.34
C VAL A 89 -1.54 -0.04 5.45
N TRP A 90 -2.74 0.25 4.93
CA TRP A 90 -3.33 1.57 5.14
C TRP A 90 -3.72 1.80 6.60
N ILE A 91 -4.18 0.76 7.31
CA ILE A 91 -4.42 0.83 8.77
C ILE A 91 -3.11 1.14 9.49
N THR A 92 -2.01 0.47 9.15
CA THR A 92 -0.70 0.79 9.75
C THR A 92 -0.24 2.21 9.40
N ALA A 93 -0.57 2.73 8.22
CA ALA A 93 -0.27 4.11 7.84
C ALA A 93 -1.03 5.09 8.74
N VAL A 94 -2.33 4.87 8.95
CA VAL A 94 -3.16 5.63 9.89
C VAL A 94 -2.58 5.59 11.31
N LEU A 95 -2.33 4.39 11.84
CA LEU A 95 -1.77 4.21 13.18
C LEU A 95 -0.40 4.87 13.34
N SER A 96 0.39 4.91 12.27
CA SER A 96 1.69 5.58 12.28
C SER A 96 1.58 7.09 12.43
N PHE A 97 0.50 7.74 11.97
CA PHE A 97 0.28 9.17 12.17
C PHE A 97 -0.19 9.51 13.59
N PHE A 98 -0.97 8.63 14.21
CA PHE A 98 -1.52 8.87 15.55
C PHE A 98 -0.65 8.36 16.70
N THR A 99 0.26 7.42 16.44
CA THR A 99 1.07 6.81 17.50
C THR A 99 2.56 6.99 17.26
N SER A 100 3.33 7.12 18.34
CA SER A 100 4.80 7.16 18.29
C SER A 100 5.44 5.77 18.16
N ARG A 101 4.63 4.71 18.00
CA ARG A 101 5.11 3.33 17.91
C ARG A 101 5.72 3.11 16.54
N ARG A 102 7.02 2.80 16.53
CA ARG A 102 7.79 2.70 15.29
C ARG A 102 7.36 1.55 14.37
N ILE A 103 6.81 0.48 14.94
CA ILE A 103 6.39 -0.71 14.19
C ILE A 103 5.38 -0.38 13.08
N TRP A 104 4.45 0.54 13.30
CA TRP A 104 3.45 0.90 12.29
C TRP A 104 4.08 1.58 11.09
N PHE A 105 5.04 2.48 11.33
CA PHE A 105 5.84 3.07 10.26
C PHE A 105 6.68 2.02 9.53
N GLU A 106 7.28 1.07 10.26
CA GLU A 106 8.10 0.01 9.66
C GLU A 106 7.27 -0.89 8.74
N ILE A 107 6.06 -1.26 9.15
CA ILE A 107 5.13 -2.03 8.32
C ILE A 107 4.69 -1.20 7.11
N THR A 108 4.28 0.05 7.32
CA THR A 108 3.85 0.95 6.23
C THR A 108 4.98 1.15 5.22
N PHE A 109 6.22 1.29 5.70
CA PHE A 109 7.39 1.47 4.83
C PHE A 109 7.70 0.20 4.04
N PHE A 110 7.89 -0.93 4.71
CA PHE A 110 8.35 -2.16 4.05
C PHE A 110 7.23 -2.83 3.27
N ALA A 111 6.16 -3.23 3.95
CA ALA A 111 5.03 -3.91 3.33
C ALA A 111 4.22 -2.94 2.48
N GLY A 112 3.85 -1.78 3.05
CA GLY A 112 2.96 -0.83 2.40
C GLY A 112 3.52 -0.23 1.12
N ALA A 113 4.74 0.31 1.13
CA ALA A 113 5.29 0.90 -0.09
C ALA A 113 5.60 -0.16 -1.16
N SER A 114 6.16 -1.32 -0.80
CA SER A 114 6.46 -2.36 -1.78
C SER A 114 5.20 -2.93 -2.43
N SER A 115 4.20 -3.29 -1.61
CA SER A 115 2.94 -3.82 -2.13
C SER A 115 2.19 -2.77 -2.93
N ALA A 116 2.08 -1.53 -2.44
CA ALA A 116 1.38 -0.47 -3.16
C ALA A 116 2.05 -0.12 -4.49
N LEU A 117 3.39 -0.04 -4.55
CA LEU A 117 4.10 0.22 -5.80
C LEU A 117 3.91 -0.92 -6.81
N LEU A 118 3.98 -2.18 -6.36
CA LEU A 118 3.73 -3.33 -7.23
C LEU A 118 2.28 -3.31 -7.74
N THR A 119 1.30 -3.09 -6.84
CA THR A 119 -0.13 -3.03 -7.17
C THR A 119 -0.47 -1.87 -8.12
N ILE A 120 0.20 -0.72 -8.00
CA ILE A 120 0.05 0.38 -8.97
C ILE A 120 0.67 -0.01 -10.31
N LEU A 121 1.81 -0.70 -10.34
CA LEU A 121 2.49 -1.10 -11.58
C LEU A 121 1.73 -2.19 -12.35
N THR A 122 1.14 -3.14 -11.62
CA THR A 122 0.37 -4.27 -12.15
C THR A 122 -1.03 -4.28 -11.53
N PRO A 123 -1.90 -3.32 -11.91
CA PRO A 123 -3.20 -3.16 -11.27
C PRO A 123 -4.19 -4.24 -11.72
N ASP A 124 -4.85 -4.85 -10.75
CA ASP A 124 -5.97 -5.77 -10.98
C ASP A 124 -7.29 -4.99 -11.03
N LEU A 125 -7.44 -4.18 -12.09
CA LEU A 125 -8.65 -3.41 -12.34
C LEU A 125 -9.53 -4.02 -13.43
N ALA A 126 -8.97 -4.88 -14.31
CA ALA A 126 -9.67 -5.52 -15.43
C ALA A 126 -10.66 -4.57 -16.14
N ASP A 127 -11.96 -4.73 -15.88
CA ASP A 127 -13.03 -3.94 -16.50
C ASP A 127 -13.22 -2.54 -15.93
N TYR A 128 -12.62 -2.21 -14.79
CA TYR A 128 -12.80 -0.92 -14.13
C TYR A 128 -11.85 0.17 -14.65
N GLY A 129 -12.00 0.55 -15.92
CA GLY A 129 -11.26 1.64 -16.55
C GLY A 129 -11.72 3.04 -16.12
N PHE A 130 -10.96 4.07 -16.48
CA PHE A 130 -11.33 5.47 -16.18
C PHE A 130 -12.60 5.89 -16.96
N PRO A 131 -13.52 6.68 -16.37
CA PRO A 131 -13.58 7.20 -14.99
C PRO A 131 -14.44 6.36 -14.02
N HIS A 132 -14.29 5.04 -13.97
CA HIS A 132 -15.03 4.20 -13.03
C HIS A 132 -14.64 4.47 -11.57
N TYR A 133 -15.57 4.35 -10.62
CA TYR A 133 -15.31 4.55 -9.19
C TYR A 133 -14.13 3.71 -8.68
N ARG A 134 -14.09 2.42 -9.03
CA ARG A 134 -13.00 1.50 -8.65
C ARG A 134 -11.63 1.97 -9.14
N PHE A 135 -11.54 2.62 -10.31
CA PHE A 135 -10.28 3.21 -10.80
C PHE A 135 -9.76 4.24 -9.80
N PHE A 136 -10.59 5.21 -9.42
CA PHE A 136 -10.20 6.25 -8.46
C PHE A 136 -9.91 5.69 -7.07
N HIS A 137 -10.82 4.88 -6.53
CA HIS A 137 -10.65 4.23 -5.22
C HIS A 137 -9.32 3.48 -5.15
N PHE A 138 -9.02 2.65 -6.15
CA PHE A 138 -7.81 1.83 -6.20
C PHE A 138 -6.55 2.69 -6.24
N PHE A 139 -6.42 3.61 -7.21
CA PHE A 139 -5.19 4.38 -7.35
C PHE A 139 -5.00 5.43 -6.25
N ILE A 140 -6.08 6.02 -5.71
CA ILE A 140 -5.98 6.96 -4.59
C ILE A 140 -5.49 6.24 -3.34
N THR A 141 -6.09 5.11 -2.96
CA THR A 141 -5.72 4.40 -1.73
C THR A 141 -4.27 3.91 -1.78
N HIS A 142 -3.85 3.29 -2.89
CA HIS A 142 -2.47 2.79 -3.02
C HIS A 142 -1.46 3.93 -3.18
N GLY A 143 -1.78 4.95 -3.98
CA GLY A 143 -0.92 6.12 -4.15
C GLY A 143 -0.74 6.89 -2.84
N LEU A 144 -1.77 6.94 -1.99
CA LEU A 144 -1.72 7.59 -0.69
C LEU A 144 -0.79 6.84 0.29
N VAL A 145 -0.71 5.51 0.22
CA VAL A 145 0.28 4.73 1.01
C VAL A 145 1.70 5.13 0.63
N VAL A 146 2.00 5.19 -0.67
CA VAL A 146 3.33 5.62 -1.17
C VAL A 146 3.63 7.06 -0.72
N ALA A 147 2.65 7.96 -0.85
CA ALA A 147 2.77 9.35 -0.40
C ALA A 147 2.98 9.44 1.12
N ALA A 148 2.31 8.60 1.92
CA ALA A 148 2.44 8.57 3.38
C ALA A 148 3.86 8.17 3.80
N VAL A 149 4.40 7.14 3.14
CA VAL A 149 5.79 6.71 3.36
C VAL A 149 6.77 7.80 2.97
N CYS A 150 6.59 8.42 1.80
CA CYS A 150 7.42 9.54 1.36
C CYS A 150 7.40 10.68 2.39
N TYR A 151 6.21 11.07 2.86
CA TYR A 151 6.04 12.10 3.87
C TYR A 151 6.76 11.77 5.19
N MET A 152 6.54 10.57 5.74
CA MET A 152 7.17 10.12 6.99
C MET A 152 8.71 10.06 6.89
N VAL A 153 9.26 9.66 5.75
CA VAL A 153 10.71 9.58 5.54
C VAL A 153 11.32 10.96 5.30
N VAL A 154 10.69 11.79 4.48
CA VAL A 154 11.28 13.03 3.96
C VAL A 154 11.00 14.23 4.86
N VAL A 155 9.76 14.36 5.35
CA VAL A 155 9.28 15.50 6.16
C VAL A 155 9.53 15.20 7.64
N GLU A 156 9.02 14.07 8.14
CA GLU A 156 9.14 13.70 9.56
C GLU A 156 10.50 13.09 9.92
N LYS A 157 11.27 12.66 8.91
CA LYS A 157 12.60 12.05 9.08
C LYS A 157 12.60 10.80 9.96
N ARG A 158 11.55 9.98 9.87
CA ARG A 158 11.50 8.69 10.57
C ARG A 158 12.66 7.79 10.11
N LYS A 159 13.25 7.08 11.07
CA LYS A 159 14.44 6.26 10.84
C LYS A 159 14.08 4.79 10.77
N LEU A 160 14.77 4.05 9.90
CA LEU A 160 14.76 2.58 9.83
C LEU A 160 16.08 2.01 10.35
N TYR A 161 16.03 0.78 10.87
CA TYR A 161 17.20 -0.01 11.27
C TYR A 161 17.11 -1.40 10.61
N CYS A 162 18.21 -2.13 10.55
CA CYS A 162 18.23 -3.48 9.99
C CYS A 162 17.23 -4.40 10.71
N SER A 163 17.13 -4.28 12.04
CA SER A 163 16.14 -5.01 12.85
C SER A 163 14.68 -4.66 12.54
N SER A 164 14.40 -3.58 11.79
CA SER A 164 13.06 -3.25 11.33
C SER A 164 12.55 -4.26 10.29
N ILE A 165 13.44 -4.89 9.51
CA ILE A 165 13.08 -5.91 8.51
C ILE A 165 12.40 -7.10 9.21
N PHE A 166 13.10 -7.71 10.18
CA PHE A 166 12.61 -8.88 10.91
C PHE A 166 11.40 -8.57 11.80
N ARG A 167 11.29 -7.35 12.34
CA ARG A 167 10.10 -6.95 13.10
C ARG A 167 8.87 -6.82 12.21
N THR A 168 8.99 -6.18 11.05
CA THR A 168 7.88 -6.14 10.08
C THR A 168 7.51 -7.55 9.61
N TRP A 169 8.51 -8.34 9.23
CA TRP A 169 8.33 -9.73 8.80
C TRP A 169 7.58 -10.58 9.85
N GLY A 170 7.99 -10.50 11.12
CA GLY A 170 7.32 -11.23 12.20
C GLY A 170 5.88 -10.77 12.46
N VAL A 171 5.59 -9.47 12.38
CA VAL A 171 4.21 -8.96 12.54
C VAL A 171 3.32 -9.38 11.36
N LEU A 172 3.85 -9.38 10.13
CA LEU A 172 3.10 -9.87 8.97
C LEU A 172 2.78 -11.36 9.09
N ASN A 173 3.71 -12.16 9.60
CA ASN A 173 3.46 -13.59 9.85
C ASN A 173 2.40 -13.80 10.94
N LEU A 174 2.41 -13.01 12.01
CA LEU A 174 1.34 -13.05 13.02
C LEU A 174 -0.02 -12.64 12.43
N TYR A 175 -0.02 -11.63 11.56
CA TYR A 175 -1.22 -11.21 10.85
C TYR A 175 -1.71 -12.30 9.90
N LEU A 176 -0.82 -12.95 9.14
CA LEU A 176 -1.13 -14.08 8.26
C LEU A 176 -1.84 -15.21 9.01
N VAL A 177 -1.38 -15.57 10.21
CA VAL A 177 -2.06 -16.58 11.05
C VAL A 177 -3.47 -16.12 11.41
N SER A 178 -3.65 -14.85 11.78
CA SER A 178 -4.97 -14.29 12.09
C SER A 178 -5.90 -14.33 10.87
N VAL A 179 -5.39 -13.98 9.69
CA VAL A 179 -6.13 -14.03 8.43
C VAL A 179 -6.47 -15.46 8.03
N ALA A 180 -5.57 -16.42 8.24
CA ALA A 180 -5.83 -17.84 7.99
C ALA A 180 -7.03 -18.35 8.80
N CYS A 181 -7.11 -17.97 10.08
CA CYS A 181 -8.27 -18.30 10.91
C CYS A 181 -9.56 -17.70 10.34
N VAL A 182 -9.54 -16.45 9.85
CA VAL A 182 -10.75 -15.85 9.26
C VAL A 182 -11.12 -16.51 7.94
N ASN A 183 -10.16 -16.80 7.07
CA ASN A 183 -10.39 -17.53 5.82
C ASN A 183 -11.09 -18.87 6.06
N LEU A 184 -10.68 -19.62 7.08
CA LEU A 184 -11.34 -20.88 7.45
C LEU A 184 -12.78 -20.68 7.95
N LEU A 185 -13.08 -19.56 8.60
CA LEU A 185 -14.41 -19.25 9.12
C LEU A 185 -15.37 -18.73 8.05
N THR A 186 -14.84 -18.03 7.05
CA THR A 186 -15.63 -17.35 6.00
C THR A 186 -15.59 -18.06 4.66
N ASP A 187 -14.92 -19.22 4.57
CA ASP A 187 -14.55 -19.88 3.31
C ASP A 187 -13.89 -18.90 2.32
N GLY A 188 -13.00 -18.06 2.87
CA GLY A 188 -12.38 -16.94 2.17
C GLY A 188 -10.97 -17.20 1.69
N ASN A 189 -10.46 -16.29 0.87
CA ASN A 189 -9.08 -16.33 0.39
C ASN A 189 -8.40 -14.94 0.44
N TYR A 190 -8.50 -14.28 1.59
CA TYR A 190 -7.75 -13.06 1.87
C TYR A 190 -6.25 -13.30 1.76
N MET A 191 -5.53 -12.33 1.19
CA MET A 191 -4.09 -12.38 0.94
C MET A 191 -3.61 -13.54 0.05
N TYR A 192 -4.53 -14.28 -0.58
CA TYR A 192 -4.21 -15.47 -1.39
C TYR A 192 -3.36 -16.49 -0.62
N ILE A 193 -3.79 -16.86 0.60
CA ILE A 193 -3.07 -17.82 1.45
C ILE A 193 -3.69 -19.22 1.44
N MET A 194 -4.96 -19.33 1.02
CA MET A 194 -5.67 -20.60 0.89
C MET A 194 -5.48 -21.21 -0.51
N GLU A 195 -5.46 -20.34 -1.52
CA GLU A 195 -5.20 -20.72 -2.91
C GLU A 195 -4.63 -19.54 -3.69
N LYS A 196 -4.02 -19.83 -4.84
CA LYS A 196 -3.50 -18.80 -5.74
C LYS A 196 -4.64 -18.03 -6.43
N PRO A 197 -4.40 -16.77 -6.81
CA PRO A 197 -5.32 -16.08 -7.73
C PRO A 197 -5.46 -16.86 -9.03
N VAL A 198 -6.67 -16.88 -9.60
CA VAL A 198 -7.00 -17.62 -10.83
C VAL A 198 -6.30 -17.05 -12.07
N GLN A 199 -6.00 -15.75 -12.08
CA GLN A 199 -5.30 -15.12 -13.20
C GLN A 199 -3.81 -15.45 -13.14
N ALA A 200 -3.20 -15.62 -14.32
CA ALA A 200 -1.77 -15.83 -14.45
C ALA A 200 -1.01 -14.65 -13.83
N THR A 201 -0.22 -14.93 -12.81
CA THR A 201 0.42 -13.90 -11.98
C THR A 201 1.84 -14.32 -11.60
N LEU A 202 2.57 -13.43 -10.92
CA LEU A 202 3.85 -13.75 -10.28
C LEU A 202 3.78 -15.02 -9.42
N PHE A 203 2.59 -15.39 -8.91
CA PHE A 203 2.37 -16.59 -8.12
C PHE A 203 2.66 -17.89 -8.88
N ASP A 204 2.57 -17.92 -10.21
CA ASP A 204 2.81 -19.13 -11.00
C ASP A 204 4.27 -19.60 -10.90
N TRP A 205 5.18 -18.68 -10.66
CA TRP A 205 6.62 -18.92 -10.53
C TRP A 205 7.03 -19.36 -9.12
N LEU A 206 6.11 -19.32 -8.14
CA LEU A 206 6.43 -19.50 -6.72
C LEU A 206 6.25 -20.93 -6.20
N GLY A 207 5.82 -21.87 -7.05
CA GLY A 207 5.57 -23.28 -6.69
C GLY A 207 4.11 -23.56 -6.28
N PRO A 208 3.73 -24.81 -5.99
CA PRO A 208 2.35 -25.17 -5.64
C PRO A 208 1.97 -24.72 -4.21
N TRP A 209 0.67 -24.65 -3.92
CA TRP A 209 0.19 -24.47 -2.54
C TRP A 209 0.53 -25.72 -1.71
N PRO A 210 0.95 -25.60 -0.44
CA PRO A 210 1.20 -24.38 0.34
C PRO A 210 2.65 -23.84 0.22
N TYR A 211 3.52 -24.49 -0.56
CA TYR A 211 4.95 -24.17 -0.62
C TYR A 211 5.25 -22.76 -1.16
N TYR A 212 4.40 -22.18 -2.00
CA TYR A 212 4.61 -20.81 -2.46
C TYR A 212 4.53 -19.77 -1.34
N LEU A 213 3.90 -20.08 -0.19
CA LEU A 213 3.91 -19.20 0.97
C LEU A 213 5.35 -19.02 1.47
N LEU A 214 6.16 -20.08 1.51
CA LEU A 214 7.58 -19.99 1.84
C LEU A 214 8.35 -19.17 0.80
N SER A 215 8.04 -19.35 -0.49
CA SER A 215 8.60 -18.53 -1.56
C SER A 215 8.27 -17.05 -1.38
N LEU A 216 7.05 -16.71 -0.97
CA LEU A 216 6.63 -15.34 -0.67
C LEU A 216 7.39 -14.76 0.53
N GLU A 217 7.65 -15.53 1.57
CA GLU A 217 8.47 -15.09 2.71
C GLU A 217 9.90 -14.71 2.27
N VAL A 218 10.51 -15.53 1.41
CA VAL A 218 11.84 -15.26 0.85
C VAL A 218 11.82 -13.99 -0.01
N VAL A 219 10.81 -13.85 -0.89
CA VAL A 219 10.64 -12.65 -1.72
C VAL A 219 10.44 -11.41 -0.85
N ALA A 220 9.59 -11.48 0.19
CA ALA A 220 9.34 -10.38 1.10
C ALA A 220 10.63 -9.93 1.81
N LEU A 221 11.43 -10.87 2.34
CA LEU A 221 12.70 -10.57 2.97
C LEU A 221 13.72 -9.97 1.98
N ALA A 222 13.77 -10.48 0.75
CA ALA A 222 14.64 -9.93 -0.29
C ALA A 222 14.26 -8.49 -0.65
N VAL A 223 12.97 -8.23 -0.87
CA VAL A 223 12.43 -6.89 -1.16
C VAL A 223 12.69 -5.95 0.00
N PHE A 224 12.39 -6.34 1.24
CA PHE A 224 12.60 -5.50 2.42
C PHE A 224 14.08 -5.18 2.63
N SER A 225 14.96 -6.15 2.41
CA SER A 225 16.40 -5.95 2.48
C SER A 225 16.89 -4.97 1.40
N GLY A 226 16.40 -5.11 0.17
CA GLY A 226 16.68 -4.17 -0.93
C GLY A 226 16.22 -2.75 -0.62
N MET A 227 14.99 -2.59 -0.10
CA MET A 227 14.45 -1.29 0.31
C MET A 227 15.28 -0.65 1.43
N TYR A 228 15.67 -1.44 2.44
CA TYR A 228 16.52 -0.96 3.53
C TYR A 228 17.90 -0.53 3.03
N TYR A 229 18.48 -1.30 2.10
CA TYR A 229 19.77 -0.99 1.48
C TYR A 229 19.72 0.35 0.72
N VAL A 230 18.71 0.56 -0.13
CA VAL A 230 18.50 1.82 -0.85
C VAL A 230 18.32 2.98 0.14
N TYR A 231 17.48 2.80 1.17
CA TYR A 231 17.29 3.79 2.23
C TYR A 231 18.62 4.18 2.91
N ASN A 232 19.47 3.19 3.21
CA ASN A 232 20.74 3.41 3.88
C ASN A 232 21.76 4.15 3.00
N ILE A 233 21.82 3.85 1.69
CA ILE A 233 22.65 4.59 0.72
C ILE A 233 22.25 6.06 0.68
N VAL A 234 20.95 6.33 0.46
CA VAL A 234 20.42 7.71 0.35
C VAL A 234 20.71 8.50 1.62
N ARG A 235 20.58 7.86 2.79
CA ARG A 235 20.92 8.48 4.09
C ARG A 235 22.41 8.80 4.21
N SER A 236 23.28 7.90 3.77
CA SER A 236 24.73 8.04 3.88
C SER A 236 25.27 9.16 2.98
N CYS A 237 24.83 9.23 1.71
CA CYS A 237 25.19 10.31 0.80
C CYS A 237 24.80 11.70 1.34
N ARG A 238 23.63 11.79 1.97
CA ARG A 238 23.17 13.04 2.60
C ARG A 238 24.01 13.46 3.80
N SER A 239 24.52 12.50 4.57
CA SER A 239 25.39 12.78 5.71
C SER A 239 26.78 13.28 5.29
N ILE A 240 27.31 12.78 4.17
CA ILE A 240 28.61 13.20 3.62
C ILE A 240 28.53 14.65 3.13
N HIS A 241 27.49 14.99 2.36
CA HIS A 241 27.28 16.35 1.84
C HIS A 241 27.12 17.42 2.93
N LEU A 242 26.53 17.05 4.07
CA LEU A 242 26.38 17.97 5.22
C LEU A 242 27.69 18.19 5.98
N LYS A 243 28.62 17.22 5.95
CA LYS A 243 29.95 17.35 6.56
C LYS A 243 30.90 18.20 5.71
N GLN A 244 30.77 18.18 4.38
CA GLN A 244 31.58 19.01 3.48
C GLN A 244 31.15 20.49 3.43
N LYS A 245 29.97 20.84 3.97
CA LYS A 245 29.46 22.22 4.03
C LYS A 245 29.66 22.90 5.38
N ARG A 246 30.33 22.24 6.33
CA ARG A 246 30.75 22.80 7.61
C ARG A 246 32.25 22.99 7.58
#